data_AF-A0A382Z146-F1
#
_entry.id   AF-A0A382Z146-F1
#
_cell.length_a   1.000
_cell.length_b   1.000
_cell.length_c   1.000
_cell.angle_alpha   90.00
_cell.angle_beta   90.00
_cell.angle_gamma   90.00
#
_symmetry.space_group_name_H-M   'P 1'
#
loop_
_entity.id
_entity.type
_entity.pdbx_description
1 polymer ?
#
loop_
_entity_poly.entity_id
_entity_poly.type
_entity_poly.pdbx_seq_one_letter_code
_entity_poly.pdbx_strand_id
1 'polypeptide(L)'
;EAFLAFGEQLAALRSEGPRAVVQAAIELSGYGAEIRAEDGGGTARLENLEKLADAVDGFESLDSLLDEMDRQSEAADLPKPKTASLFKTMTLERITFEEALELLSLPRTVGVDPADGVEITVHSGPHGPYLKKGSESRNLESEEKLLTITLKECLTLLAQPKHRGRSTPKPPLRELGVDPESGKTMVLKDGNWGPYVTDGEYNASLKRGDSVEELTDERAAELLAERRMKGPAKTKKRR
;
A
#
# COMPACT_ATOMS: atom_id res chain seq x y z
N GLU A 1 20.51 -34.72 24.46
CA GLU A 1 21.98 -34.65 24.62
C GLU A 1 22.61 -33.62 23.69
N ALA A 2 22.37 -33.65 22.37
CA ALA A 2 22.99 -32.70 21.42
C ALA A 2 22.77 -31.19 21.71
N PHE A 3 21.56 -30.77 22.08
CA PHE A 3 21.27 -29.36 22.37
C PHE A 3 21.95 -28.85 23.66
N LEU A 4 22.05 -29.70 24.69
CA LEU A 4 22.72 -29.35 25.94
C LEU A 4 24.24 -29.21 25.72
N ALA A 5 24.84 -30.16 24.98
CA ALA A 5 26.24 -30.08 24.59
C ALA A 5 26.56 -28.82 23.75
N PHE A 6 25.66 -28.46 22.83
CA PHE A 6 25.76 -27.21 22.07
C PHE A 6 25.72 -25.98 22.99
N GLY A 7 24.78 -25.92 23.94
CA GLY A 7 24.69 -24.83 24.90
C GLY A 7 25.93 -24.70 25.80
N GLU A 8 26.49 -25.82 26.26
CA GLU A 8 27.74 -25.85 27.04
C GLU A 8 28.93 -25.32 26.25
N GLN A 9 29.04 -25.70 24.97
CA GLN A 9 30.09 -25.19 24.07
C GLN A 9 30.00 -23.67 23.89
N LEU A 10 28.80 -23.12 23.70
CA LEU A 10 28.61 -21.67 23.62
C LEU A 10 28.88 -20.97 24.97
N ALA A 11 28.50 -21.59 26.09
CA ALA A 11 28.73 -21.04 27.42
C ALA A 11 30.22 -20.88 27.73
N ALA A 12 31.06 -21.80 27.24
CA ALA A 12 32.52 -21.73 27.41
C ALA A 12 33.14 -20.50 26.70
N LEU A 13 32.50 -19.98 25.65
CA LEU A 13 32.99 -18.85 24.86
C LEU A 13 32.51 -17.49 25.38
N ARG A 14 31.71 -17.44 26.46
CA ARG A 14 31.16 -16.18 27.01
C ARG A 14 32.24 -15.14 27.33
N SER A 15 33.40 -15.58 27.83
CA SER A 15 34.52 -14.70 28.17
C SER A 15 35.27 -14.16 26.94
N GLU A 16 35.09 -14.76 25.77
CA GLU A 16 35.69 -14.31 24.51
C GLU A 16 34.87 -13.20 23.84
N GLY A 17 33.69 -12.91 24.39
CA GLY A 17 32.83 -11.80 23.98
C GLY A 17 31.71 -12.19 23.00
N PRO A 18 30.79 -11.25 22.73
CA PRO A 18 29.58 -11.51 21.96
C PRO A 18 29.83 -12.08 20.55
N ARG A 19 30.83 -11.54 19.83
CA ARG A 19 31.16 -11.97 18.46
C ARG A 19 31.61 -13.42 18.41
N ALA A 20 32.48 -13.85 19.32
CA ALA A 20 32.95 -15.23 19.40
C ALA A 20 31.80 -16.22 19.63
N VAL A 21 30.88 -15.88 20.54
CA VAL A 21 29.69 -16.70 20.84
C VAL A 21 28.76 -16.80 19.63
N VAL A 22 28.46 -15.68 18.96
CA VAL A 22 27.57 -15.65 17.79
C VAL A 22 28.17 -16.38 16.60
N GLN A 23 29.45 -16.18 16.30
CA GLN A 23 30.15 -16.89 15.23
C GLN A 23 30.20 -18.41 15.50
N ALA A 24 30.50 -18.81 16.73
CA ALA A 24 30.47 -20.22 17.12
C ALA A 24 29.07 -20.82 16.98
N ALA A 25 28.02 -20.08 17.34
CA ALA A 25 26.64 -20.54 17.16
C ALA A 25 26.29 -20.76 15.68
N ILE A 26 26.76 -19.90 14.78
CA ILE A 26 26.55 -20.02 13.32
C ILE A 26 27.28 -21.25 12.75
N GLU A 27 28.53 -21.51 13.17
CA GLU A 27 29.29 -22.66 12.67
C GLU A 27 28.82 -23.98 13.29
N LEU A 28 28.62 -24.03 14.61
CA LEU A 28 28.23 -25.24 15.33
C LEU A 28 26.80 -25.69 14.99
N SER A 29 25.91 -24.76 14.60
CA SER A 29 24.58 -25.10 14.11
C SER A 29 24.59 -25.69 12.69
N GLY A 30 25.71 -25.63 11.98
CA GLY A 30 25.83 -26.04 10.57
C GLY A 30 25.29 -25.00 9.58
N TYR A 31 24.62 -23.95 10.05
CA TYR A 31 24.00 -22.93 9.21
C TYR A 31 25.02 -22.20 8.32
N GLY A 32 26.22 -21.91 8.84
CA GLY A 32 27.30 -21.33 8.04
C GLY A 32 27.74 -22.22 6.88
N ALA A 33 27.80 -23.54 7.08
CA ALA A 33 28.14 -24.50 6.05
C ALA A 33 27.04 -24.64 4.99
N GLU A 34 25.77 -24.63 5.41
CA GLU A 34 24.61 -24.66 4.52
C GLU A 34 24.61 -23.46 3.56
N ILE A 35 24.83 -22.24 4.07
CA ILE A 35 24.87 -21.03 3.23
C ILE A 35 26.00 -21.09 2.20
N ARG A 36 27.19 -21.59 2.59
CA ARG A 36 28.35 -21.69 1.68
C ARG A 36 28.17 -22.75 0.60
N ALA A 37 27.38 -23.79 0.87
CA ALA A 37 27.07 -24.85 -0.09
C ALA A 37 25.97 -24.47 -1.09
N GLU A 38 25.30 -23.33 -0.92
CA GLU A 38 24.19 -22.90 -1.78
C GLU A 38 24.66 -22.11 -3.01
N ASP A 39 24.41 -22.66 -4.21
CA ASP A 39 24.80 -22.04 -5.48
C ASP A 39 24.04 -20.73 -5.73
N GLY A 40 24.79 -19.63 -5.89
CA GLY A 40 24.29 -18.33 -6.38
C GLY A 40 23.45 -17.50 -5.42
N GLY A 41 23.11 -18.01 -4.23
CA GLY A 41 22.25 -17.33 -3.22
C GLY A 41 22.88 -17.16 -1.83
N GLY A 42 24.07 -17.72 -1.59
CA GLY A 42 24.74 -17.68 -0.29
C GLY A 42 25.46 -16.36 0.02
N THR A 43 25.96 -15.66 -1.00
CA THR A 43 26.83 -14.48 -0.82
C THR A 43 26.18 -13.34 -0.05
N ALA A 44 24.94 -12.97 -0.39
CA ALA A 44 24.22 -11.91 0.32
C ALA A 44 23.91 -12.27 1.78
N ARG A 45 23.69 -13.56 2.06
CA ARG A 45 23.47 -14.05 3.44
C ARG A 45 24.76 -14.03 4.24
N LEU A 46 25.89 -14.44 3.66
CA LEU A 46 27.20 -14.34 4.31
C LEU A 46 27.55 -12.88 4.61
N GLU A 47 27.27 -11.96 3.69
CA GLU A 47 27.45 -10.52 3.92
C GLU A 47 26.57 -10.01 5.07
N ASN A 48 25.32 -10.48 5.17
CA ASN A 48 24.45 -10.13 6.29
C ASN A 48 24.94 -10.71 7.62
N LEU A 49 25.52 -11.91 7.62
CA LEU A 49 26.11 -12.51 8.83
C LEU A 49 27.36 -11.76 9.29
N GLU A 50 28.17 -11.27 8.36
CA GLU A 50 29.32 -10.43 8.71
C GLU A 50 28.86 -9.09 9.30
N LYS A 51 27.84 -8.45 8.71
CA LYS A 51 27.22 -7.25 9.28
C LYS A 51 26.65 -7.50 10.68
N LEU A 52 26.09 -8.69 10.92
CA LEU A 52 25.64 -9.08 12.26
C LEU A 52 26.83 -9.21 13.22
N ALA A 53 27.92 -9.85 12.80
CA ALA A 53 29.13 -9.96 13.63
C ALA A 53 29.71 -8.59 13.98
N ASP A 54 29.76 -7.66 13.02
CA ASP A 54 30.22 -6.28 13.23
C ASP A 54 29.28 -5.49 14.15
N ALA A 55 27.95 -5.67 14.03
CA ALA A 55 26.99 -5.04 14.92
C ALA A 55 27.13 -5.54 16.37
N VAL A 56 27.44 -6.83 16.52
CA VAL A 56 27.62 -7.49 17.81
C VAL A 56 28.91 -7.05 18.52
N ASP A 57 29.95 -6.63 17.78
CA ASP A 57 31.16 -6.01 18.37
C ASP A 57 30.89 -4.67 19.06
N GLY A 58 29.76 -4.02 18.80
CA GLY A 58 29.34 -2.79 19.47
C GLY A 58 28.93 -2.99 20.94
N PHE A 59 28.81 -4.23 21.42
CA PHE A 59 28.35 -4.55 22.77
C PHE A 59 29.52 -4.95 23.68
N GLU A 60 29.52 -4.42 24.90
CA GLU A 60 30.56 -4.69 25.90
C GLU A 60 30.58 -6.15 26.37
N SER A 61 29.41 -6.79 26.44
CA SER A 61 29.26 -8.14 26.95
C SER A 61 28.08 -8.87 26.31
N LEU A 62 28.06 -10.20 26.43
CA LEU A 62 26.93 -11.00 25.93
C LEU A 62 25.64 -10.63 26.65
N ASP A 63 25.71 -10.34 27.94
CA ASP A 63 24.55 -9.95 28.73
C ASP A 63 23.99 -8.59 28.24
N SER A 64 24.85 -7.63 27.89
CA SER A 64 24.40 -6.35 27.30
C SER A 64 23.73 -6.52 25.93
N LEU A 65 24.20 -7.46 25.11
CA LEU A 65 23.56 -7.80 23.84
C LEU A 65 22.17 -8.40 24.09
N LEU A 66 22.07 -9.37 25.01
CA LEU A 66 20.81 -10.02 25.36
C LEU A 66 19.80 -9.03 25.95
N ASP A 67 20.24 -8.14 26.85
CA ASP A 67 19.40 -7.08 27.42
C ASP A 67 18.85 -6.15 26.32
N GLU A 68 19.67 -5.79 25.32
CA GLU A 68 19.20 -4.98 24.19
C GLU A 68 18.23 -5.75 23.28
N MET A 69 18.48 -7.04 23.02
CA MET A 69 17.55 -7.89 22.27
C MET A 69 16.20 -8.01 22.99
N ASP A 70 16.22 -8.20 24.30
CA ASP A 70 15.02 -8.26 25.13
C ASP A 70 14.28 -6.91 25.10
N ARG A 71 14.99 -5.78 25.29
CA ARG A 71 14.42 -4.43 25.17
C ARG A 71 13.76 -4.18 23.81
N GLN A 72 14.37 -4.65 22.72
CA GLN A 72 13.78 -4.52 21.37
C GLN A 72 12.55 -5.41 21.19
N SER A 73 12.56 -6.62 21.76
CA SER A 73 11.41 -7.53 21.73
C SER A 73 10.22 -6.94 22.50
N GLU A 74 10.46 -6.39 23.70
CA GLU A 74 9.46 -5.71 24.50
C GLU A 74 8.93 -4.46 23.79
N ALA A 75 9.82 -3.71 23.13
CA ALA A 75 9.43 -2.55 22.35
C ALA A 75 8.56 -2.91 21.12
N ALA A 76 8.74 -4.10 20.54
CA ALA A 76 7.91 -4.59 19.44
C ALA A 76 6.48 -4.94 19.90
N ASP A 77 6.31 -5.30 21.17
CA ASP A 77 5.02 -5.60 21.79
C ASP A 77 4.28 -4.33 22.26
N LEU A 78 4.94 -3.17 22.28
CA LEU A 78 4.31 -1.91 22.60
C LEU A 78 3.31 -1.47 21.50
N PRO A 79 2.22 -0.78 21.86
CA PRO A 79 1.33 -0.17 20.88
C PRO A 79 2.11 0.73 19.93
N LYS A 80 1.90 0.55 18.61
CA LYS A 80 2.54 1.39 17.60
C LYS A 80 2.31 2.86 17.93
N PRO A 81 3.35 3.71 17.82
CA PRO A 81 3.19 5.12 18.07
C PRO A 81 2.12 5.67 17.13
N LYS A 82 1.24 6.53 17.67
CA LYS A 82 0.26 7.23 16.85
C LYS A 82 1.01 8.15 15.90
N THR A 83 0.62 8.12 14.63
CA THR A 83 1.17 9.00 13.60
C THR A 83 0.03 9.72 12.89
N ALA A 84 0.32 10.91 12.40
CA ALA A 84 -0.60 11.69 11.59
C ALA A 84 0.19 12.35 10.45
N SER A 85 -0.43 12.41 9.28
CA SER A 85 0.14 13.12 8.13
C SER A 85 -0.03 14.63 8.33
N LEU A 86 1.00 15.38 7.97
CA LEU A 86 0.89 16.82 7.84
C LEU A 86 -0.10 17.19 6.73
N PHE A 87 -0.78 18.33 6.92
CA PHE A 87 -1.53 18.95 5.84
C PHE A 87 -0.59 19.51 4.77
N LYS A 88 -1.09 19.66 3.54
CA LYS A 88 -0.31 20.15 2.40
C LYS A 88 0.26 21.55 2.61
N THR A 89 -0.40 22.33 3.45
CA THR A 89 -0.01 23.71 3.80
C THR A 89 1.02 23.77 4.93
N MET A 90 1.27 22.65 5.63
CA MET A 90 2.21 22.56 6.75
C MET A 90 3.59 22.06 6.30
N THR A 91 4.63 22.51 7.00
CA THR A 91 6.01 22.02 6.81
C THR A 91 6.62 21.64 8.14
N LEU A 92 7.62 20.75 8.12
CA LEU A 92 8.28 20.25 9.32
C LEU A 92 8.99 21.35 10.11
N GLU A 93 9.44 22.40 9.44
CA GLU A 93 10.15 23.51 10.07
C GLU A 93 9.21 24.51 10.76
N ARG A 94 7.93 24.51 10.39
CA ARG A 94 6.96 25.54 10.81
C ARG A 94 5.87 25.01 11.74
N ILE A 95 5.69 23.70 11.80
CA ILE A 95 4.66 23.09 12.64
C ILE A 95 4.91 23.37 14.12
N THR A 96 3.85 23.77 14.82
CA THR A 96 3.88 23.96 16.27
C THR A 96 3.51 22.67 17.00
N PHE A 97 3.87 22.59 18.28
CA PHE A 97 3.52 21.45 19.13
C PHE A 97 1.99 21.27 19.25
N GLU A 98 1.25 22.38 19.34
CA GLU A 98 -0.21 22.37 19.44
C GLU A 98 -0.86 21.80 18.17
N GLU A 99 -0.43 22.25 16.99
CA GLU A 99 -0.89 21.72 15.70
C GLU A 99 -0.56 20.23 15.56
N ALA A 100 0.62 19.79 15.99
CA ALA A 100 1.00 18.38 15.97
C ALA A 100 0.07 17.52 16.84
N LEU A 101 -0.31 18.01 18.03
CA LEU A 101 -1.27 17.33 18.90
C LEU A 101 -2.66 17.26 18.26
N GLU A 102 -3.10 18.32 17.61
CA GLU A 102 -4.38 18.33 16.88
C GLU A 102 -4.39 17.29 15.75
N LEU A 103 -3.32 17.20 14.96
CA LEU A 103 -3.19 16.19 13.90
C LEU A 103 -3.21 14.77 14.47
N LEU A 104 -2.51 14.52 15.59
CA LEU A 104 -2.49 13.22 16.28
C LEU A 104 -3.84 12.83 16.91
N SER A 105 -4.77 13.78 17.04
CA SER A 105 -6.14 13.52 17.49
C SER A 105 -7.04 12.94 16.38
N LEU A 106 -6.60 13.00 15.12
CA LEU A 106 -7.33 12.41 13.99
C LEU A 106 -7.17 10.87 13.98
N PRO A 107 -8.23 10.12 13.65
CA PRO A 107 -9.57 10.57 13.30
C PRO A 107 -10.38 11.02 14.53
N ARG A 108 -11.06 12.17 14.41
CA ARG A 108 -11.89 12.72 15.50
C ARG A 108 -13.37 12.48 15.26
N THR A 109 -14.12 12.32 16.35
CA THR A 109 -15.59 12.28 16.33
C THR A 109 -16.14 13.70 16.40
N VAL A 110 -16.96 14.08 15.42
CA VAL A 110 -17.59 15.41 15.37
C VAL A 110 -18.87 15.44 16.20
N GLY A 111 -19.59 14.32 16.24
CA GLY A 111 -20.82 14.16 17.02
C GLY A 111 -21.62 12.93 16.59
N VAL A 112 -22.81 12.79 17.15
CA VAL A 112 -23.76 11.73 16.84
C VAL A 112 -24.91 12.32 16.04
N ASP A 113 -25.35 11.64 14.98
CA ASP A 113 -26.53 12.08 14.24
C ASP A 113 -27.81 11.89 15.09
N PRO A 114 -28.60 12.95 15.34
CA PRO A 114 -29.84 12.86 16.10
C PRO A 114 -30.91 11.96 15.48
N ALA A 115 -30.85 11.68 14.17
CA ALA A 115 -31.88 10.90 13.47
C ALA A 115 -31.76 9.40 13.69
N ASP A 116 -30.54 8.86 13.75
CA ASP A 116 -30.28 7.41 13.85
C ASP A 116 -29.28 7.02 14.94
N GLY A 117 -28.71 7.99 15.66
CA GLY A 117 -27.76 7.73 16.75
C GLY A 117 -26.38 7.27 16.26
N VAL A 118 -26.06 7.40 14.97
CA VAL A 118 -24.77 6.95 14.42
C VAL A 118 -23.72 8.03 14.54
N GLU A 119 -22.51 7.66 14.98
CA GLU A 119 -21.37 8.55 15.08
C GLU A 119 -20.88 9.04 13.72
N ILE A 120 -20.55 10.33 13.66
CA ILE A 120 -19.92 10.99 12.53
C ILE A 120 -18.47 11.29 12.88
N THR A 121 -17.56 10.71 12.12
CA THR A 121 -16.10 10.86 12.28
C THR A 121 -15.48 11.49 11.05
N VAL A 122 -14.35 12.17 11.22
CA VAL A 122 -13.58 12.77 10.12
C VAL A 122 -12.18 12.18 10.06
N HIS A 123 -11.70 11.99 8.84
CA HIS A 123 -10.52 11.20 8.53
C HIS A 123 -9.67 11.89 7.47
N SER A 124 -8.35 11.80 7.61
CA SER A 124 -7.42 12.09 6.52
C SER A 124 -7.11 10.79 5.78
N GLY A 125 -7.44 10.73 4.48
CA GLY A 125 -7.27 9.54 3.65
C GLY A 125 -6.42 9.79 2.40
N PRO A 126 -6.08 8.72 1.64
CA PRO A 126 -5.24 8.81 0.45
C PRO A 126 -5.88 9.66 -0.68
N HIS A 127 -7.20 9.82 -0.66
CA HIS A 127 -7.95 10.62 -1.65
C HIS A 127 -8.34 12.00 -1.10
N GLY A 128 -7.75 12.42 0.02
CA GLY A 128 -8.05 13.68 0.69
C GLY A 128 -8.92 13.50 1.94
N PRO A 129 -9.31 14.64 2.55
CA PRO A 129 -10.09 14.68 3.78
C PRO A 129 -11.54 14.24 3.53
N TYR A 130 -12.10 13.44 4.43
CA TYR A 130 -13.47 12.94 4.30
C TYR A 130 -14.14 12.73 5.65
N LEU A 131 -15.46 12.78 5.65
CA LEU A 131 -16.29 12.39 6.79
C LEU A 131 -16.88 10.99 6.57
N LYS A 132 -17.16 10.28 7.66
CA LYS A 132 -17.75 8.93 7.67
C LYS A 132 -18.85 8.83 8.72
N LYS A 133 -19.98 8.25 8.33
CA LYS A 133 -21.11 7.89 9.19
C LYS A 133 -21.51 6.44 8.89
N GLY A 134 -21.12 5.49 9.74
CA GLY A 134 -21.31 4.06 9.45
C GLY A 134 -20.65 3.64 8.12
N SER A 135 -21.44 3.24 7.12
CA SER A 135 -20.98 2.91 5.76
C SER A 135 -21.03 4.09 4.77
N GLU A 136 -21.57 5.23 5.17
CA GLU A 136 -21.65 6.45 4.36
C GLU A 136 -20.35 7.25 4.48
N SER A 137 -19.86 7.80 3.37
CA SER A 137 -18.77 8.77 3.38
C SER A 137 -19.04 9.93 2.42
N ARG A 138 -18.45 11.10 2.72
CA ARG A 138 -18.42 12.27 1.84
C ARG A 138 -17.06 12.95 1.93
N ASN A 139 -16.56 13.44 0.80
CA ASN A 139 -15.32 14.19 0.77
C ASN A 139 -15.54 15.57 1.38
N LEU A 140 -14.50 16.10 2.02
CA LEU A 140 -14.45 17.48 2.46
C LEU A 140 -13.68 18.32 1.43
N GLU A 141 -13.97 19.61 1.41
CA GLU A 141 -13.35 20.55 0.47
C GLU A 141 -11.87 20.80 0.78
N SER A 142 -11.49 20.77 2.06
CA SER A 142 -10.14 21.08 2.50
C SER A 142 -9.73 20.32 3.77
N GLU A 143 -8.43 20.28 4.05
CA GLU A 143 -7.85 19.57 5.19
C GLU A 143 -8.16 20.28 6.51
N GLU A 144 -8.23 21.62 6.49
CA GLU A 144 -8.57 22.45 7.65
C GLU A 144 -10.00 22.17 8.17
N LYS A 145 -10.89 21.74 7.27
CA LYS A 145 -12.24 21.30 7.67
C LYS A 145 -12.21 20.08 8.56
N LEU A 146 -11.17 19.24 8.53
CA LEU A 146 -11.06 18.12 9.48
C LEU A 146 -11.11 18.60 10.94
N LEU A 147 -10.50 19.76 11.23
CA LEU A 147 -10.42 20.29 12.59
C LEU A 147 -11.66 21.15 12.94
N THR A 148 -12.18 21.89 11.96
CA THR A 148 -13.19 22.94 12.20
C THR A 148 -14.63 22.55 11.88
N ILE A 149 -14.85 21.48 11.09
CA ILE A 149 -16.21 21.12 10.65
C ILE A 149 -17.13 20.79 11.83
N THR A 150 -18.37 21.27 11.73
CA THR A 150 -19.43 21.08 12.71
C THR A 150 -20.37 19.94 12.34
N LEU A 151 -21.09 19.42 13.34
CA LEU A 151 -22.09 18.37 13.11
C LEU A 151 -23.13 18.78 12.07
N LYS A 152 -23.60 20.03 12.11
CA LYS A 152 -24.59 20.57 11.17
C LYS A 152 -24.09 20.57 9.72
N GLU A 153 -22.84 20.97 9.50
CA GLU A 153 -22.21 20.91 8.17
C GLU A 153 -22.09 19.46 7.69
N CYS A 154 -21.67 18.54 8.56
CA CYS A 154 -21.58 17.12 8.23
C CYS A 154 -22.94 16.55 7.77
N LEU A 155 -24.02 16.84 8.51
CA LEU A 155 -25.37 16.39 8.15
C LEU A 155 -25.83 16.97 6.80
N THR A 156 -25.50 18.24 6.54
CA THR A 156 -25.80 18.89 5.27
C THR A 156 -25.08 18.20 4.11
N LEU A 157 -23.81 17.85 4.26
CA LEU A 157 -23.03 17.11 3.26
C LEU A 157 -23.55 15.68 3.05
N LEU A 158 -23.96 15.01 4.14
CA LEU A 158 -24.52 13.66 4.06
C LEU A 158 -25.87 13.62 3.36
N ALA A 159 -26.68 14.67 3.50
CA ALA A 159 -27.95 14.81 2.80
C ALA A 159 -27.79 15.00 1.29
N GLN A 160 -26.63 15.45 0.82
CA GLN A 160 -26.36 15.56 -0.61
C GLN A 160 -26.23 14.17 -1.26
N PRO A 161 -26.72 14.01 -2.51
CA PRO A 161 -26.61 12.75 -3.22
C PRO A 161 -25.14 12.33 -3.37
N LYS A 162 -24.86 11.03 -3.26
CA LYS A 162 -23.53 10.50 -3.53
C LYS A 162 -23.16 10.77 -4.98
N HIS A 163 -22.24 11.70 -5.19
CA HIS A 163 -21.46 11.74 -6.43
C HIS A 163 -20.51 10.55 -6.40
N ARG A 164 -21.02 9.36 -6.76
CA ARG A 164 -20.13 8.25 -7.15
C ARG A 164 -19.24 8.83 -8.24
N GLY A 165 -17.92 8.79 -8.05
CA GLY A 165 -16.91 9.15 -9.04
C GLY A 165 -16.92 8.22 -10.26
N ARG A 166 -18.11 7.82 -10.73
CA ARG A 166 -18.32 7.35 -12.09
C ARG A 166 -18.16 8.61 -12.91
N SER A 167 -16.94 8.82 -13.41
CA SER A 167 -16.65 9.75 -14.50
C SER A 167 -17.89 9.79 -15.38
N THR A 168 -18.50 10.97 -15.54
CA THR A 168 -19.50 11.16 -16.59
C THR A 168 -18.93 10.49 -17.83
N PRO A 169 -19.63 9.52 -18.45
CA PRO A 169 -19.10 8.82 -19.59
C PRO A 169 -18.69 9.89 -20.60
N LYS A 170 -17.38 10.01 -20.88
CA LYS A 170 -16.94 10.91 -21.94
C LYS A 170 -17.69 10.47 -23.19
N PRO A 171 -18.31 11.40 -23.94
CA PRO A 171 -18.92 11.05 -25.21
C PRO A 171 -17.89 10.36 -26.10
N PRO A 172 -18.32 9.42 -26.95
CA PRO A 172 -17.39 8.72 -27.81
C PRO A 172 -16.63 9.69 -28.71
N LEU A 173 -15.36 9.41 -28.96
CA LEU A 173 -14.52 10.21 -29.86
C LEU A 173 -15.04 10.09 -31.29
N ARG A 174 -15.48 8.90 -31.69
CA ARG A 174 -16.03 8.62 -33.02
C ARG A 174 -16.87 7.35 -33.01
N GLU A 175 -17.99 7.36 -33.70
CA GLU A 175 -18.73 6.14 -34.06
C GLU A 175 -18.14 5.55 -35.34
N LEU A 176 -17.89 4.25 -35.32
CA LEU A 176 -17.34 3.49 -36.44
C LEU A 176 -18.44 2.60 -37.03
N GLY A 177 -18.10 1.88 -38.09
CA GLY A 177 -18.98 0.90 -38.71
C GLY A 177 -19.40 -0.26 -37.78
N VAL A 178 -20.16 -1.19 -38.37
CA VAL A 178 -20.57 -2.41 -37.69
C VAL A 178 -19.44 -3.44 -37.76
N ASP A 179 -19.12 -4.05 -36.63
CA ASP A 179 -18.14 -5.13 -36.59
C ASP A 179 -18.67 -6.38 -37.33
N PRO A 180 -17.95 -6.91 -38.33
CA PRO A 180 -18.40 -8.06 -39.12
C PRO A 180 -18.55 -9.36 -38.30
N GLU A 181 -17.86 -9.48 -37.15
CA GLU A 181 -17.91 -10.69 -36.33
C GLU A 181 -19.04 -10.66 -35.28
N SER A 182 -19.22 -9.53 -34.58
CA SER A 182 -20.26 -9.40 -33.55
C SER A 182 -21.58 -8.82 -34.04
N GLY A 183 -21.60 -8.17 -35.22
CA GLY A 183 -22.77 -7.45 -35.74
C GLY A 183 -23.13 -6.19 -34.93
N LYS A 184 -22.26 -5.73 -34.02
CA LYS A 184 -22.50 -4.57 -33.15
C LYS A 184 -21.78 -3.32 -33.68
N THR A 185 -22.33 -2.15 -33.40
CA THR A 185 -21.70 -0.86 -33.73
C THR A 185 -20.42 -0.68 -32.93
N MET A 186 -19.32 -0.40 -33.62
CA MET A 186 -18.03 -0.11 -33.00
C MET A 186 -17.95 1.37 -32.64
N VAL A 187 -17.34 1.66 -31.50
CA VAL A 187 -17.21 3.03 -31.00
C VAL A 187 -15.80 3.26 -30.46
N LEU A 188 -15.17 4.35 -30.88
CA LEU A 188 -13.88 4.80 -30.37
C LEU A 188 -14.09 5.71 -29.16
N LYS A 189 -13.44 5.40 -28.03
CA LYS A 189 -13.56 6.15 -26.77
C LYS A 189 -12.19 6.47 -26.19
N ASP A 190 -12.13 7.55 -25.42
CA ASP A 190 -10.96 7.92 -24.61
C ASP A 190 -11.09 7.37 -23.19
N GLY A 191 -10.15 6.52 -22.77
CA GLY A 191 -10.15 5.89 -21.45
C GLY A 191 -8.94 6.30 -20.60
N ASN A 192 -8.91 5.87 -19.33
CA ASN A 192 -7.80 6.17 -18.41
C ASN A 192 -6.43 5.66 -18.90
N TRP A 193 -6.42 4.67 -19.79
CA TRP A 193 -5.21 4.03 -20.32
C TRP A 193 -4.97 4.38 -21.80
N GLY A 194 -5.63 5.44 -22.30
CA GLY A 194 -5.58 5.90 -23.68
C GLY A 194 -6.81 5.49 -24.52
N PRO A 195 -6.81 5.83 -25.82
CA PRO A 195 -7.90 5.53 -26.74
C PRO A 195 -8.12 4.03 -26.95
N TYR A 196 -9.38 3.63 -27.05
CA TYR A 196 -9.77 2.23 -27.27
C TYR A 196 -11.07 2.12 -28.08
N VAL A 197 -11.19 1.04 -28.84
CA VAL A 197 -12.41 0.65 -29.55
C VAL A 197 -13.25 -0.29 -28.68
N THR A 198 -14.57 -0.12 -28.72
CA THR A 198 -15.52 -0.99 -28.02
C THR A 198 -16.72 -1.32 -28.91
N ASP A 199 -17.20 -2.57 -28.84
CA ASP A 199 -18.50 -3.02 -29.37
C ASP A 199 -19.58 -3.11 -28.27
N GLY A 200 -19.26 -2.60 -27.07
CA GLY A 200 -20.09 -2.71 -25.86
C GLY A 200 -19.82 -3.93 -24.99
N GLU A 201 -19.13 -4.96 -25.49
CA GLU A 201 -18.79 -6.18 -24.75
C GLU A 201 -17.27 -6.35 -24.59
N TYR A 202 -16.52 -6.14 -25.68
CA TYR A 202 -15.07 -6.19 -25.74
C TYR A 202 -14.49 -4.77 -25.88
N ASN A 203 -13.35 -4.55 -25.22
CA ASN A 203 -12.61 -3.29 -25.28
C ASN A 203 -11.19 -3.56 -25.73
N ALA A 204 -10.81 -3.00 -26.89
CA ALA A 204 -9.50 -3.14 -27.49
C ALA A 204 -8.77 -1.79 -27.54
N SER A 205 -7.65 -1.68 -26.82
CA SER A 205 -6.79 -0.50 -26.86
C SER A 205 -6.10 -0.37 -28.21
N LEU A 206 -5.92 0.86 -28.69
CA LEU A 206 -5.13 1.15 -29.89
C LEU A 206 -3.66 0.73 -29.68
N LYS A 207 -3.02 0.17 -30.70
CA LYS A 207 -1.60 -0.23 -30.64
C LYS A 207 -0.69 0.95 -31.02
N ARG A 208 0.60 0.83 -30.71
CA ARG A 208 1.61 1.81 -31.13
C ARG A 208 1.66 1.85 -32.66
N GLY A 209 1.22 2.97 -33.23
CA GLY A 209 1.11 3.18 -34.68
C GLY A 209 -0.32 3.39 -35.18
N ASP A 210 -1.34 3.03 -34.39
CA ASP A 210 -2.72 3.37 -34.72
C ASP A 210 -2.99 4.82 -34.28
N SER A 211 -3.42 5.69 -35.21
CA SER A 211 -3.86 7.05 -34.89
C SER A 211 -5.38 7.12 -34.71
N VAL A 212 -5.86 7.98 -33.83
CA VAL A 212 -7.30 8.15 -33.56
C VAL A 212 -8.04 8.64 -34.81
N GLU A 213 -7.36 9.43 -35.64
CA GLU A 213 -7.93 10.07 -36.83
C GLU A 213 -7.99 9.09 -38.02
N GLU A 214 -6.93 8.31 -38.24
CA GLU A 214 -6.79 7.43 -39.42
C GLU A 214 -7.28 6.00 -39.16
N LEU A 215 -7.78 5.69 -37.97
CA LEU A 215 -8.31 4.37 -37.65
C LEU A 215 -9.45 4.02 -38.63
N THR A 216 -9.35 2.89 -39.33
CA THR A 216 -10.42 2.44 -40.23
C THR A 216 -11.37 1.45 -39.53
N ASP A 217 -12.54 1.22 -40.12
CA ASP A 217 -13.50 0.25 -39.61
C ASP A 217 -12.92 -1.18 -39.64
N GLU A 218 -12.17 -1.54 -40.69
CA GLU A 218 -11.53 -2.86 -40.76
C GLU A 218 -10.50 -3.02 -39.64
N ARG A 219 -9.68 -1.99 -39.42
CA ARG A 219 -8.66 -2.01 -38.36
C ARG A 219 -9.28 -2.09 -36.97
N ALA A 220 -10.39 -1.40 -36.74
CA ALA A 220 -11.12 -1.45 -35.49
C ALA A 220 -11.72 -2.84 -35.22
N ALA A 221 -12.27 -3.48 -36.26
CA ALA A 221 -12.78 -4.85 -36.19
C ALA A 221 -11.66 -5.87 -35.90
N GLU A 222 -10.49 -5.73 -36.53
CA GLU A 222 -9.31 -6.56 -36.26
C GLU A 222 -8.89 -6.49 -34.78
N LEU A 223 -8.82 -5.28 -34.22
CA LEU A 223 -8.43 -5.07 -32.82
C LEU A 223 -9.41 -5.72 -31.85
N LEU A 224 -10.72 -5.67 -32.15
CA LEU A 224 -11.75 -6.33 -31.36
C LEU A 224 -11.69 -7.85 -31.49
N ALA A 225 -11.51 -8.39 -32.70
CA ALA A 225 -11.36 -9.83 -32.94
C ALA A 225 -10.15 -10.40 -32.20
N GLU A 226 -9.00 -9.71 -32.26
CA GLU A 226 -7.81 -10.05 -31.47
C GLU A 226 -8.09 -10.08 -29.96
N ARG A 227 -8.90 -9.12 -29.49
CA ARG A 227 -9.25 -9.01 -28.07
C ARG A 227 -10.19 -10.13 -27.63
N ARG A 228 -11.09 -10.59 -28.50
CA ARG A 228 -11.98 -11.74 -28.29
C ARG A 228 -11.19 -13.04 -28.19
N MET A 229 -10.25 -13.26 -29.10
CA MET A 229 -9.36 -14.43 -29.06
C MET A 229 -8.55 -14.52 -27.77
N LYS A 230 -8.14 -13.38 -27.21
CA LYS A 230 -7.39 -13.33 -25.93
C LYS A 230 -8.27 -13.54 -24.68
N GLY A 231 -9.59 -13.53 -24.81
CA GLY A 231 -10.56 -13.70 -23.73
C GLY A 231 -10.62 -12.51 -22.75
N PRO A 232 -11.70 -12.38 -21.96
CA PRO A 232 -11.83 -11.30 -20.98
C PRO A 232 -10.68 -11.32 -19.96
N ALA A 233 -10.29 -10.15 -19.45
CA ALA A 233 -9.22 -10.06 -18.46
C ALA A 233 -9.59 -10.91 -17.23
N LYS A 234 -8.73 -11.85 -16.83
CA LYS A 234 -8.94 -12.66 -15.62
C LYS A 234 -9.09 -11.71 -14.43
N THR A 235 -10.27 -11.70 -13.81
CA THR A 235 -10.50 -10.93 -12.60
C THR A 235 -9.66 -11.55 -11.48
N LYS A 236 -8.63 -10.83 -11.01
CA LYS A 236 -7.92 -11.21 -9.78
C LYS A 236 -8.93 -11.16 -8.64
N LYS A 237 -9.31 -12.32 -8.08
CA LYS A 237 -10.01 -12.39 -6.80
C LYS A 237 -9.16 -11.62 -5.78
N ARG A 238 -9.69 -10.53 -5.23
CA ARG A 238 -9.09 -9.83 -4.09
C ARG A 238 -9.10 -10.83 -2.93
N ARG A 239 -7.93 -11.19 -2.40
CA ARG A 239 -7.80 -11.81 -1.07
C ARG A 239 -7.96 -10.73 -0.01
#